data_AF-E5FSJ2-F1
#
_entry.id   AF-E5FSJ2-F1
#
_cell.length_a   1.000
_cell.length_b   1.000
_cell.length_c   1.000
_cell.angle_alpha   90.00
_cell.angle_beta   90.00
_cell.angle_gamma   90.00
#
_symmetry.space_group_name_H-M   'P 1'
#
loop_
_entity.id
_entity.type
_entity.pdbx_description
1 polymer ?
#
loop_
_entity_poly.entity_id
_entity_poly.type
_entity_poly.pdbx_seq_one_letter_code
_entity_poly.pdbx_strand_id
1 'polypeptide(L)'
;GTVQSVLKTLGIPFSGCGPLSSAICMDKDMTKRILAFGNVRTARWVMVSSVDEIDYEKIENLGYPVFIKPNNGGSSVATTLVESKEAVEDAVLEALKYDTEVMIEEYIKGDEITCPIIDGKMLPVLAIKPKGKFFDIASKYEDGGADEFIVKLNEDLHKEVEKMALETYKLLKCDVYARVDMLVKDNIPYVLEVNT
;
A
#
# COMPACT_ATOMS: atom_id res chain seq x y z
N GLY A 1 -2.85 -12.83 8.98
CA GLY A 1 -1.95 -13.65 9.83
C GLY A 1 -2.69 -14.62 10.75
N THR A 2 -3.69 -14.14 11.49
CA THR A 2 -4.37 -14.91 12.56
C THR A 2 -5.04 -16.19 12.07
N VAL A 3 -5.84 -16.13 11.01
CA VAL A 3 -6.52 -17.31 10.41
C VAL A 3 -5.49 -18.31 9.89
N GLN A 4 -4.45 -17.84 9.21
CA GLN A 4 -3.37 -18.69 8.69
C GLN A 4 -2.66 -19.44 9.83
N SER A 5 -2.42 -18.80 10.98
CA SER A 5 -1.81 -19.44 12.16
C SER A 5 -2.67 -20.57 12.71
N VAL A 6 -3.99 -20.37 12.79
CA VAL A 6 -4.93 -21.41 13.25
C VAL A 6 -4.92 -22.60 12.31
N LEU A 7 -5.08 -22.38 11.00
CA LEU A 7 -5.08 -23.46 10.00
C LEU A 7 -3.75 -24.24 10.01
N LYS A 8 -2.62 -23.53 10.10
CA LYS A 8 -1.29 -24.14 10.20
C LYS A 8 -1.13 -24.98 11.47
N THR A 9 -1.66 -24.52 12.60
CA THR A 9 -1.63 -25.25 13.88
C THR A 9 -2.46 -26.53 13.82
N LEU A 10 -3.60 -26.48 13.13
CA LEU A 10 -4.50 -27.62 12.93
C LEU A 10 -4.04 -28.58 11.83
N GLY A 11 -2.95 -28.27 11.12
CA GLY A 11 -2.48 -29.08 9.98
C GLY A 11 -3.44 -29.05 8.80
N ILE A 12 -4.31 -28.05 8.70
CA ILE A 12 -5.29 -27.90 7.61
C ILE A 12 -4.59 -27.17 6.45
N PRO A 13 -4.52 -27.77 5.25
CA PRO A 13 -4.00 -27.09 4.07
C PRO A 13 -4.83 -25.85 3.72
N PHE A 14 -4.17 -24.77 3.32
CA PHE A 14 -4.81 -23.53 2.87
C PHE A 14 -4.01 -22.90 1.72
N SER A 15 -4.64 -21.96 1.02
CA SER A 15 -4.05 -21.23 -0.10
C SER A 15 -3.72 -19.78 0.31
N GLY A 16 -2.76 -19.18 -0.38
CA GLY A 16 -2.25 -17.83 -0.11
C GLY A 16 -1.04 -17.80 0.82
N CYS A 17 -0.68 -16.58 1.24
CA CYS A 17 0.51 -16.36 2.05
C CYS A 17 0.43 -17.00 3.45
N GLY A 18 1.58 -17.39 4.00
CA GLY A 18 1.68 -17.92 5.36
C GLY A 18 1.49 -16.85 6.46
N PRO A 19 1.43 -17.27 7.75
CA PRO A 19 1.08 -16.36 8.85
C PRO A 19 1.93 -15.10 8.96
N LEU A 20 3.26 -15.24 8.77
CA LEU A 20 4.21 -14.13 8.85
C LEU A 20 3.97 -13.12 7.73
N SER A 21 3.93 -13.60 6.48
CA SER A 21 3.75 -12.73 5.32
C SER A 21 2.38 -12.02 5.36
N SER A 22 1.30 -12.73 5.71
CA SER A 22 -0.02 -12.12 5.89
C SER A 22 -0.13 -11.19 7.09
N ALA A 23 0.80 -11.21 8.04
CA ALA A 23 0.84 -10.22 9.13
C ALA A 23 1.62 -8.99 8.68
N ILE A 24 2.80 -9.19 8.10
CA ILE A 24 3.65 -8.13 7.56
C ILE A 24 2.89 -7.32 6.51
N CYS A 25 2.27 -7.96 5.51
CA CYS A 25 1.61 -7.25 4.41
C CYS A 25 0.34 -6.49 4.85
N MET A 26 -0.24 -6.84 6.00
CA MET A 26 -1.38 -6.10 6.57
C MET A 26 -0.94 -4.83 7.30
N ASP A 27 0.30 -4.81 7.79
CA ASP A 27 0.93 -3.70 8.50
C ASP A 27 1.74 -2.85 7.51
N LYS A 28 1.25 -1.64 7.21
CA LYS A 28 1.87 -0.76 6.22
C LYS A 28 3.26 -0.32 6.64
N ASP A 29 3.47 -0.02 7.92
CA ASP A 29 4.78 0.38 8.46
C ASP A 29 5.79 -0.75 8.31
N MET A 30 5.45 -1.96 8.78
CA MET A 30 6.34 -3.11 8.68
C MET A 30 6.65 -3.49 7.23
N THR A 31 5.64 -3.46 6.36
CA THR A 31 5.83 -3.65 4.91
C THR A 31 6.86 -2.66 4.39
N LYS A 32 6.65 -1.35 4.62
CA LYS A 32 7.52 -0.30 4.08
C LYS A 32 8.93 -0.33 4.68
N ARG A 33 9.10 -0.66 5.96
CA ARG A 33 10.43 -0.85 6.56
C ARG A 33 11.22 -1.95 5.87
N ILE A 34 10.59 -3.08 5.54
CA ILE A 34 11.24 -4.19 4.85
C ILE A 34 11.56 -3.81 3.39
N LEU A 35 10.65 -3.11 2.72
CA LEU A 35 10.90 -2.58 1.37
C LEU A 35 12.08 -1.61 1.35
N ALA A 36 12.11 -0.66 2.28
CA ALA A 36 13.21 0.30 2.40
C ALA A 36 14.55 -0.40 2.69
N PHE A 37 14.57 -1.41 3.57
CA PHE A 37 15.75 -2.25 3.80
C PHE A 37 16.23 -2.95 2.51
N GLY A 38 15.29 -3.43 1.69
CA GLY A 38 15.55 -4.01 0.38
C GLY A 38 15.86 -3.02 -0.74
N ASN A 39 15.93 -1.71 -0.45
CA ASN A 39 16.04 -0.64 -1.45
C ASN A 39 14.92 -0.63 -2.49
N VAL A 40 13.73 -1.14 -2.14
CA VAL A 40 12.53 -1.05 -2.95
C VAL A 40 11.84 0.27 -2.64
N ARG A 41 11.58 1.07 -3.68
CA ARG A 41 10.98 2.40 -3.52
C ARG A 41 9.55 2.30 -3.00
N THR A 42 9.24 3.12 -2.01
CA THR A 42 7.90 3.36 -1.46
C THR A 42 7.85 4.82 -1.01
N ALA A 43 6.65 5.37 -0.83
CA ALA A 43 6.47 6.73 -0.35
C ALA A 43 7.07 6.89 1.05
N ARG A 44 7.76 8.00 1.32
CA ARG A 44 8.25 8.38 2.65
C ARG A 44 7.07 8.54 3.61
N TRP A 45 7.25 8.14 4.86
CA TRP A 45 6.20 8.19 5.86
C TRP A 45 6.74 8.47 7.26
N VAL A 46 5.84 8.85 8.16
CA VAL A 46 6.02 8.88 9.61
C VAL A 46 4.86 8.15 10.28
N MET A 47 5.13 7.61 11.46
CA MET A 47 4.14 6.93 12.30
C MET A 47 3.85 7.75 13.54
N VAL A 48 2.59 7.76 13.95
CA VAL A 48 2.12 8.35 15.22
C VAL A 48 1.12 7.40 15.87
N SER A 49 1.16 7.30 17.20
CA SER A 49 0.18 6.54 18.00
C SER A 49 -0.76 7.44 18.80
N SER A 50 -0.53 8.75 18.80
CA SER A 50 -1.38 9.76 19.44
C SER A 50 -1.16 11.14 18.82
N VAL A 51 -2.04 12.09 19.12
CA VAL A 51 -1.87 13.50 18.69
C VAL A 51 -0.64 14.16 19.30
N ASP A 52 -0.23 13.74 20.49
CA ASP A 52 0.95 14.29 21.19
C ASP A 52 2.26 13.88 20.52
N GLU A 53 2.25 12.83 19.69
CA GLU A 53 3.41 12.35 18.93
C GLU A 53 3.56 13.04 17.55
N ILE A 54 2.63 13.92 17.17
CA ILE A 54 2.67 14.59 15.87
C ILE A 54 3.90 15.50 15.78
N ASP A 55 4.83 15.09 14.92
CA ASP A 55 6.04 15.83 14.58
C ASP A 55 5.81 16.65 13.31
N TYR A 56 5.31 17.87 13.48
CA TYR A 56 5.01 18.77 12.37
C TYR A 56 6.23 19.11 11.50
N GLU A 57 7.45 19.10 12.05
CA GLU A 57 8.66 19.36 11.27
C GLU A 57 8.93 18.21 10.30
N LYS A 58 8.78 16.95 10.74
CA LYS A 58 8.88 15.80 9.83
C LYS A 58 7.80 15.81 8.76
N ILE A 59 6.58 16.20 9.09
CA ILE A 59 5.48 16.29 8.11
C ILE A 59 5.79 17.37 7.06
N GLU A 60 6.31 18.52 7.47
CA GLU A 60 6.74 19.57 6.53
C GLU A 60 7.87 19.07 5.60
N ASN A 61 8.78 18.23 6.12
CA ASN A 61 9.83 17.59 5.33
C ASN A 61 9.29 16.50 4.36
N LEU A 62 8.14 15.88 4.65
CA LEU A 62 7.42 15.04 3.67
C LEU A 62 6.85 15.94 2.55
N GLY A 63 6.31 17.09 2.93
CA GLY A 63 5.71 18.08 2.04
C GLY A 63 4.23 17.80 1.78
N TYR A 64 3.42 18.86 1.80
CA TYR A 64 1.99 18.77 1.54
C TYR A 64 1.66 18.68 0.04
N PRO A 65 0.57 17.97 -0.34
CA PRO A 65 -0.33 17.24 0.56
C PRO A 65 0.26 15.92 1.07
N VAL A 66 -0.29 15.39 2.17
CA VAL A 66 0.05 14.08 2.74
C VAL A 66 -1.19 13.21 2.87
N PHE A 67 -1.03 11.88 2.80
CA PHE A 67 -2.07 10.94 3.17
C PHE A 67 -1.95 10.58 4.65
N ILE A 68 -3.07 10.64 5.36
CA ILE A 68 -3.19 10.18 6.75
C ILE A 68 -4.14 8.99 6.76
N LYS A 69 -3.67 7.82 7.23
CA LYS A 69 -4.41 6.55 7.16
C LYS A 69 -4.04 5.59 8.30
N PRO A 70 -4.95 4.71 8.73
CA PRO A 70 -4.64 3.61 9.65
C PRO A 70 -3.49 2.72 9.16
N ASN A 71 -2.63 2.27 10.07
CA ASN A 71 -1.51 1.40 9.73
C ASN A 71 -1.99 0.05 9.16
N ASN A 72 -2.99 -0.55 9.80
CA ASN A 72 -3.63 -1.80 9.45
C ASN A 72 -4.90 -1.57 8.63
N GLY A 73 -5.36 -2.64 7.98
CA GLY A 73 -6.60 -2.63 7.20
C GLY A 73 -6.41 -2.23 5.75
N GLY A 74 -7.49 -2.39 4.97
CA GLY A 74 -7.52 -2.14 3.53
C GLY A 74 -8.71 -1.29 3.12
N SER A 75 -8.94 -1.21 1.81
CA SER A 75 -10.10 -0.54 1.23
C SER A 75 -10.20 0.96 1.52
N SER A 76 -9.09 1.66 1.77
CA SER A 76 -9.08 3.13 1.92
C SER A 76 -9.98 3.67 3.06
N VAL A 77 -10.30 2.83 4.06
CA VAL A 77 -11.06 3.25 5.25
C VAL A 77 -10.25 4.28 6.04
N ALA A 78 -10.91 5.36 6.46
CA ALA A 78 -10.31 6.48 7.22
C ALA A 78 -9.00 7.02 6.61
N THR A 79 -8.91 7.00 5.27
CA THR A 79 -7.79 7.59 4.54
C THR A 79 -8.16 9.01 4.11
N THR A 80 -7.37 9.99 4.53
CA THR A 80 -7.62 11.40 4.26
C THR A 80 -6.42 12.03 3.55
N LEU A 81 -6.67 12.77 2.46
CA LEU A 81 -5.67 13.62 1.83
C LEU A 81 -5.69 14.99 2.52
N VAL A 82 -4.60 15.33 3.19
CA VAL A 82 -4.44 16.56 3.97
C VAL A 82 -3.54 17.53 3.22
N GLU A 83 -4.09 18.71 2.88
CA GLU A 83 -3.41 19.72 2.05
C GLU A 83 -2.63 20.76 2.87
N SER A 84 -2.83 20.82 4.19
CA SER A 84 -2.14 21.80 5.05
C SER A 84 -1.98 21.32 6.49
N LYS A 85 -1.12 22.01 7.24
CA LYS A 85 -0.78 21.70 8.63
C LYS A 85 -1.97 21.70 9.58
N GLU A 86 -2.92 22.61 9.37
CA GLU A 86 -4.04 22.84 10.27
C GLU A 86 -5.01 21.64 10.34
N ALA A 87 -5.06 20.82 9.30
CA ALA A 87 -5.95 19.66 9.22
C ALA A 87 -5.29 18.34 9.63
N VAL A 88 -4.01 18.35 10.03
CA VAL A 88 -3.27 17.12 10.41
C VAL A 88 -3.85 16.49 11.66
N GLU A 89 -4.03 17.26 12.73
CA GLU A 89 -4.47 16.74 14.03
C GLU A 89 -5.85 16.07 13.94
N ASP A 90 -6.80 16.73 13.29
CA ASP A 90 -8.15 16.20 13.07
C ASP A 90 -8.14 14.89 12.26
N ALA A 91 -7.31 14.81 11.22
CA ALA A 91 -7.18 13.61 10.40
C ALA A 91 -6.50 12.45 11.15
N VAL A 92 -5.51 12.74 12.01
CA VAL A 92 -4.89 11.74 12.89
C VAL A 92 -5.91 11.22 13.90
N LEU A 93 -6.68 12.11 14.55
CA LEU A 93 -7.74 11.73 15.48
C LEU A 93 -8.79 10.84 14.82
N GLU A 94 -9.18 11.13 13.58
CA GLU A 94 -10.12 10.31 12.84
C GLU A 94 -9.55 8.92 12.55
N ALA A 95 -8.31 8.84 12.05
CA ALA A 95 -7.66 7.56 11.75
C ALA A 95 -7.43 6.70 13.01
N LEU A 96 -7.14 7.32 14.16
CA LEU A 96 -6.97 6.64 15.45
C LEU A 96 -8.25 5.98 15.99
N LYS A 97 -9.43 6.29 15.42
CA LYS A 97 -10.68 5.55 15.75
C LYS A 97 -10.67 4.14 15.18
N TYR A 98 -9.83 3.86 14.19
CA TYR A 98 -9.80 2.61 13.44
C TYR A 98 -8.57 1.76 13.74
N ASP A 99 -7.49 2.37 14.25
CA ASP A 99 -6.25 1.67 14.57
C ASP A 99 -5.47 2.41 15.67
N THR A 100 -4.55 1.72 16.33
CA THR A 100 -3.69 2.29 17.38
C THR A 100 -2.45 3.01 16.83
N GLU A 101 -2.16 2.82 15.54
CA GLU A 101 -1.07 3.46 14.84
C GLU A 101 -1.59 4.07 13.53
N VAL A 102 -1.16 5.30 13.25
CA VAL A 102 -1.53 6.06 12.05
C VAL A 102 -0.28 6.39 11.26
N MET A 103 -0.38 6.18 9.95
CA MET A 103 0.65 6.52 8.98
C MET A 103 0.32 7.87 8.35
N ILE A 104 1.32 8.77 8.35
CA ILE A 104 1.31 10.01 7.58
C ILE A 104 2.34 9.85 6.47
N GLU A 105 1.90 9.81 5.22
CA GLU A 105 2.68 9.41 4.04
C GLU A 105 2.70 10.54 3.01
N GLU A 106 3.84 10.76 2.35
CA GLU A 106 3.93 11.78 1.30
C GLU A 106 2.97 11.46 0.14
N TYR A 107 2.36 12.51 -0.43
CA TYR A 107 1.52 12.32 -1.61
C TYR A 107 2.36 12.17 -2.88
N ILE A 108 2.29 10.99 -3.49
CA ILE A 108 2.85 10.74 -4.82
C ILE A 108 1.73 10.87 -5.86
N LYS A 109 1.73 11.98 -6.59
CA LYS A 109 0.85 12.17 -7.75
C LYS A 109 1.34 11.34 -8.94
N GLY A 110 0.86 10.10 -9.04
CA GLY A 110 1.19 9.16 -10.10
C GLY A 110 0.00 8.32 -10.53
N ASP A 111 0.16 7.58 -11.62
CA ASP A 111 -0.82 6.61 -12.08
C ASP A 111 -0.74 5.33 -11.23
N GLU A 112 -1.88 4.81 -10.79
CA GLU A 112 -1.95 3.57 -10.02
C GLU A 112 -1.94 2.35 -10.96
N ILE A 113 -1.05 1.41 -10.68
CA ILE A 113 -0.96 0.14 -11.37
C ILE A 113 -0.97 -1.01 -10.37
N THR A 114 -1.49 -2.14 -10.83
CA THR A 114 -1.63 -3.37 -10.07
C THR A 114 -0.82 -4.46 -10.75
N CYS A 115 0.02 -5.14 -9.98
CA CYS A 115 0.90 -6.21 -10.44
C CYS A 115 0.53 -7.52 -9.73
N PRO A 116 -0.35 -8.36 -10.32
CA PRO A 116 -0.68 -9.66 -9.76
C PRO A 116 0.50 -10.62 -9.91
N ILE A 117 0.77 -11.41 -8.89
CA ILE A 117 1.82 -12.43 -8.87
C ILE A 117 1.19 -13.75 -8.47
N ILE A 118 1.48 -14.81 -9.23
CA ILE A 118 1.11 -16.19 -8.91
C ILE A 118 2.35 -17.06 -9.04
N ASP A 119 2.66 -17.86 -8.02
CA ASP A 119 3.80 -18.79 -8.02
C ASP A 119 5.13 -18.10 -8.42
N GLY A 120 5.37 -16.92 -7.85
CA GLY A 120 6.56 -16.11 -8.13
C GLY A 120 6.68 -15.55 -9.55
N LYS A 121 5.59 -15.56 -10.34
CA LYS A 121 5.53 -14.99 -11.69
C LYS A 121 4.55 -13.84 -11.74
N MET A 122 5.01 -12.69 -12.23
CA MET A 122 4.14 -11.54 -12.45
C MET A 122 3.24 -11.80 -13.67
N LEU A 123 1.95 -11.51 -13.52
CA LEU A 123 0.96 -11.51 -14.59
C LEU A 123 0.90 -10.13 -15.27
N PRO A 124 0.18 -9.97 -16.40
CA PRO A 124 0.05 -8.68 -17.05
C PRO A 124 -0.41 -7.58 -16.09
N VAL A 125 0.25 -6.42 -16.19
CA VAL A 125 -0.03 -5.25 -15.36
C VAL A 125 -1.41 -4.68 -15.70
N LEU A 126 -2.16 -4.34 -14.66
CA LEU A 126 -3.44 -3.65 -14.75
C LEU A 126 -3.23 -2.19 -14.39
N ALA A 127 -3.83 -1.27 -15.13
CA ALA A 127 -3.94 0.12 -14.71
C ALA A 127 -5.32 0.34 -14.08
N ILE A 128 -5.34 1.10 -12.99
CA ILE A 128 -6.57 1.54 -12.34
C ILE A 128 -6.70 3.03 -12.63
N LYS A 129 -7.73 3.42 -13.38
CA LYS A 129 -8.08 4.84 -13.55
C LYS A 129 -9.35 5.16 -12.76
N PRO A 130 -9.22 5.78 -11.56
CA PRO A 130 -10.38 6.28 -10.85
C PRO A 130 -11.05 7.39 -11.66
N LYS A 131 -12.38 7.45 -11.66
CA LYS A 131 -13.12 8.58 -12.23
C LYS A 131 -13.15 9.80 -11.31
N GLY A 132 -12.83 9.61 -10.03
CA GLY A 132 -12.68 10.65 -9.00
C GLY A 132 -11.25 11.19 -8.85
N LYS A 133 -10.99 11.98 -7.79
CA LYS A 133 -9.66 12.56 -7.50
C LYS A 133 -8.61 11.51 -7.07
N PHE A 134 -9.03 10.36 -6.55
CA PHE A 134 -8.18 9.23 -6.14
C PHE A 134 -9.04 7.96 -5.99
N PHE A 135 -8.41 6.78 -5.84
CA PHE A 135 -9.08 5.47 -5.76
C PHE A 135 -9.61 5.18 -4.34
N ASP A 136 -10.82 5.68 -4.05
CA ASP A 136 -11.51 5.56 -2.76
C ASP A 136 -12.55 4.41 -2.71
N ILE A 137 -13.23 4.24 -1.57
CA ILE A 137 -14.26 3.19 -1.36
C ILE A 137 -15.37 3.29 -2.41
N ALA A 138 -15.84 4.50 -2.71
CA ALA A 138 -16.88 4.71 -3.74
C ALA A 138 -16.38 4.24 -5.11
N SER A 139 -15.13 4.55 -5.46
CA SER A 139 -14.49 4.09 -6.70
C SER A 139 -14.31 2.57 -6.76
N LYS A 140 -14.17 1.89 -5.61
CA LYS A 140 -13.91 0.43 -5.51
C LYS A 140 -15.16 -0.45 -5.57
N TYR A 141 -16.32 0.05 -5.14
CA TYR A 141 -17.51 -0.79 -4.93
C TYR A 141 -18.78 -0.30 -5.65
N GLU A 142 -18.76 0.88 -6.27
CA GLU A 142 -19.84 1.32 -7.17
C GLU A 142 -19.61 0.79 -8.59
N ASP A 143 -20.67 0.26 -9.21
CA ASP A 143 -20.65 -0.18 -10.62
C ASP A 143 -20.18 0.99 -11.51
N GLY A 144 -18.99 0.86 -12.10
CA GLY A 144 -18.39 1.87 -12.97
C GLY A 144 -17.52 2.95 -12.29
N GLY A 145 -17.14 2.78 -11.02
CA GLY A 145 -16.31 3.72 -10.24
C GLY A 145 -14.85 3.89 -10.70
N ALA A 146 -14.30 2.88 -11.36
CA ALA A 146 -12.98 2.94 -12.01
C ALA A 146 -12.95 2.07 -13.27
N ASP A 147 -12.10 2.45 -14.23
CA ASP A 147 -11.81 1.62 -15.39
C ASP A 147 -10.54 0.80 -15.11
N GLU A 148 -10.68 -0.53 -15.08
CA GLU A 148 -9.57 -1.47 -14.95
C GLU A 148 -9.27 -2.10 -16.31
N PHE A 149 -8.03 -1.95 -16.78
CA PHE A 149 -7.62 -2.50 -18.07
C PHE A 149 -6.16 -2.93 -18.07
N ILE A 150 -5.84 -3.93 -18.89
CA ILE A 150 -4.46 -4.38 -19.12
C ILE A 150 -3.70 -3.23 -19.79
N VAL A 151 -2.62 -2.78 -19.16
CA VAL A 151 -1.77 -1.73 -19.69
C VAL A 151 -0.47 -2.31 -20.22
N LYS A 152 -0.06 -1.85 -21.40
CA LYS A 152 1.26 -2.13 -21.92
C LYS A 152 2.18 -0.96 -21.56
N LEU A 153 2.98 -1.14 -20.53
CA LEU A 153 4.02 -0.18 -20.16
C LEU A 153 5.12 -0.18 -21.24
N ASN A 154 5.89 0.91 -21.32
CA ASN A 154 7.11 0.89 -22.11
C ASN A 154 8.08 -0.18 -21.54
N GLU A 155 9.02 -0.65 -22.37
CA GLU A 155 9.83 -1.82 -22.03
C GLU A 155 10.69 -1.62 -20.78
N ASP A 156 11.27 -0.43 -20.60
CA ASP A 156 12.15 -0.13 -19.47
C ASP A 156 11.36 -0.03 -18.15
N LEU A 157 10.23 0.68 -18.17
CA LEU A 157 9.32 0.77 -17.03
C LEU A 157 8.73 -0.60 -16.68
N HIS A 158 8.35 -1.40 -17.66
CA HIS A 158 7.85 -2.76 -17.42
C HIS A 158 8.89 -3.61 -16.70
N LYS A 159 10.15 -3.59 -17.15
CA LYS A 159 11.25 -4.32 -16.51
C LYS A 159 11.49 -3.86 -15.07
N GLU A 160 11.40 -2.56 -14.81
CA GLU A 160 11.56 -2.01 -13.46
C GLU A 160 10.40 -2.41 -12.55
N VAL A 161 9.15 -2.28 -13.03
CA VAL A 161 7.94 -2.71 -12.31
C VAL A 161 7.98 -4.19 -11.99
N GLU A 162 8.30 -5.04 -12.98
CA GLU A 162 8.40 -6.49 -12.78
C GLU A 162 9.47 -6.84 -11.74
N LYS A 163 10.66 -6.26 -11.87
CA LYS A 163 11.73 -6.45 -10.90
C LYS A 163 11.28 -6.06 -9.49
N MET A 164 10.71 -4.87 -9.33
CA MET A 164 10.26 -4.37 -8.03
C MET A 164 9.13 -5.22 -7.43
N ALA A 165 8.18 -5.69 -8.25
CA ALA A 165 7.07 -6.51 -7.81
C ALA A 165 7.56 -7.87 -7.29
N LEU A 166 8.45 -8.53 -8.04
CA LEU A 166 9.02 -9.82 -7.66
C LEU A 166 9.99 -9.71 -6.47
N GLU A 167 10.76 -8.63 -6.38
CA GLU A 167 11.61 -8.35 -5.22
C GLU A 167 10.78 -8.10 -3.95
N THR A 168 9.70 -7.31 -4.07
CA THR A 168 8.71 -7.10 -3.00
C THR A 168 8.13 -8.42 -2.51
N TYR A 169 7.62 -9.24 -3.44
CA TYR A 169 7.05 -10.56 -3.14
C TYR A 169 8.02 -11.44 -2.35
N LYS A 170 9.29 -11.45 -2.77
CA LYS A 170 10.35 -12.22 -2.11
C LYS A 170 10.72 -11.67 -0.74
N LEU A 171 10.90 -10.36 -0.61
CA LEU A 171 11.28 -9.69 0.65
C LEU A 171 10.23 -9.92 1.74
N LEU A 172 8.95 -9.85 1.37
CA LEU A 172 7.82 -10.05 2.28
C LEU A 172 7.46 -11.54 2.49
N LYS A 173 8.23 -12.45 1.89
CA LYS A 173 8.03 -13.90 1.95
C LYS A 173 6.61 -14.33 1.54
N CYS A 174 6.06 -13.65 0.55
CA CYS A 174 4.76 -13.99 -0.02
C CYS A 174 4.83 -15.37 -0.69
N ASP A 175 3.68 -16.04 -0.76
CA ASP A 175 3.54 -17.38 -1.31
C ASP A 175 2.19 -17.53 -2.03
N VAL A 176 2.11 -18.47 -2.97
CA VAL A 176 0.96 -18.78 -3.85
C VAL A 176 0.51 -17.61 -4.73
N TYR A 177 -0.06 -16.56 -4.15
CA TYR A 177 -0.46 -15.34 -4.86
C TYR A 177 -0.30 -14.11 -3.97
N ALA A 178 -0.06 -12.97 -4.61
CA ALA A 178 -0.18 -11.66 -4.01
C ALA A 178 -0.41 -10.62 -5.12
N ARG A 179 -0.86 -9.44 -4.74
CA ARG A 179 -1.00 -8.29 -5.61
C ARG A 179 -0.15 -7.16 -5.07
N VAL A 180 0.81 -6.70 -5.86
CA VAL A 180 1.65 -5.55 -5.51
C VAL A 180 1.09 -4.34 -6.23
N ASP A 181 0.56 -3.39 -5.47
CA ASP A 181 0.02 -2.15 -6.01
C ASP A 181 1.12 -1.09 -5.97
N MET A 182 1.25 -0.32 -7.05
CA MET A 182 2.30 0.68 -7.22
C MET A 182 1.74 1.99 -7.78
N LEU A 183 2.39 3.09 -7.43
CA LEU A 183 2.22 4.39 -8.06
C LEU A 183 3.38 4.62 -9.04
N VAL A 184 3.08 5.08 -10.25
CA VAL A 184 4.07 5.48 -11.24
C VAL A 184 4.04 6.99 -11.41
N LYS A 185 5.11 7.66 -10.98
CA LYS A 185 5.30 9.11 -11.16
C LYS A 185 6.52 9.35 -12.02
N ASP A 186 6.36 10.07 -13.13
CA ASP A 186 7.45 10.42 -14.04
C ASP A 186 8.27 9.20 -14.54
N ASN A 187 7.59 8.09 -14.85
CA ASN A 187 8.18 6.76 -15.16
C ASN A 187 8.99 6.12 -14.02
N ILE A 188 8.77 6.52 -12.77
CA ILE A 188 9.40 5.92 -11.60
C ILE A 188 8.32 5.21 -10.77
N PRO A 189 8.40 3.88 -10.58
CA PRO A 189 7.47 3.14 -9.75
C PRO A 189 7.80 3.21 -8.26
N TYR A 190 6.74 3.22 -7.43
CA TYR A 190 6.78 3.21 -5.97
C TYR A 190 5.76 2.21 -5.46
N VAL A 191 6.16 1.27 -4.61
CA VAL A 191 5.23 0.31 -3.99
C VAL A 191 4.33 1.04 -3.02
N LEU A 192 3.01 0.88 -3.20
CA LEU A 192 1.99 1.44 -2.34
C LEU A 192 1.67 0.47 -1.18
N GLU A 193 1.25 -0.75 -1.55
CA GLU A 193 0.86 -1.82 -0.63
C GLU A 193 0.95 -3.20 -1.29
N VAL A 194 0.83 -4.25 -0.47
CA VAL A 194 0.82 -5.65 -0.92
C VAL A 194 -0.39 -6.35 -0.34
N ASN A 195 -1.19 -6.94 -1.21
CA ASN A 195 -2.41 -7.65 -0.86
C ASN A 195 -2.20 -9.16 -1.06
N THR A 196 -2.20 -9.92 0.04
CA THR A 196 -1.90 -11.38 0.08
C THR A 196 -3.13 -12.26 0.06
#